data_AF-A0A1M6STX3-F1
#
_entry.id   AF-A0A1M6STX3-F1
#
_cell.length_a   1.000
_cell.length_b   1.000
_cell.length_c   1.000
_cell.angle_alpha   90.00
_cell.angle_beta   90.00
_cell.angle_gamma   90.00
#
_symmetry.space_group_name_H-M   'P 1'
#
loop_
_entity.id
_entity.type
_entity.pdbx_description
1 polymer ?
#
loop_
_entity_poly.entity_id
_entity_poly.type
_entity_poly.pdbx_seq_one_letter_code
_entity_poly.pdbx_strand_id
1 'polypeptide(L)'
;MIEGLVGGRLYGEAQIRTGQNGRRFVTCKVRAATHDGDTIFVNVIAFDDDVQTALLALGDADSVALSGTLTPKVWTDKNGLVKPAVDMVAHKMLTAYEGRREADD
;
A
#
# COMPACT_ATOMS: atom_id res chain seq x y z
N MET A 1 -6.97 -16.20 4.20
CA MET A 1 -6.48 -14.88 3.76
C MET A 1 -7.60 -13.88 3.98
N ILE A 2 -7.25 -12.67 4.46
CA ILE A 2 -8.22 -11.59 4.68
C ILE A 2 -8.10 -10.66 3.49
N GLU A 3 -9.17 -10.43 2.75
CA GLU A 3 -9.20 -9.36 1.77
C GLU A 3 -9.51 -8.04 2.48
N GLY A 4 -8.84 -6.97 2.07
CA GLY A 4 -9.00 -5.69 2.73
C GLY A 4 -8.68 -4.50 1.85
N LEU A 5 -9.26 -3.38 2.27
CA LEU A 5 -8.99 -2.05 1.74
C LEU A 5 -8.17 -1.28 2.77
N VAL A 6 -7.01 -0.76 2.36
CA VAL A 6 -6.16 0.09 3.20
C VAL A 6 -6.03 1.46 2.55
N GLY A 7 -6.44 2.49 3.27
CA GLY A 7 -6.14 3.89 2.96
C GLY A 7 -5.00 4.40 3.84
N GLY A 8 -4.15 5.25 3.29
CA GLY A 8 -3.05 5.85 4.03
C GLY A 8 -2.17 6.75 3.20
N ARG A 9 -0.91 6.90 3.62
CA ARG A 9 0.11 7.66 2.90
C ARG A 9 1.38 6.85 2.74
N LEU A 10 2.10 7.05 1.63
CA LEU A 10 3.42 6.44 1.45
C LEU A 10 4.38 6.88 2.57
N TYR A 11 5.29 5.98 2.91
CA TYR A 11 6.44 6.22 3.78
C TYR A 11 7.71 5.91 3.00
N GLY A 12 8.33 6.96 2.50
CA GLY A 12 9.35 6.89 1.46
C GLY A 12 8.76 6.55 0.10
N GLU A 13 9.64 6.40 -0.89
CA GLU A 13 9.29 6.08 -2.27
C GLU A 13 9.07 4.58 -2.49
N ALA A 14 8.18 4.23 -3.42
CA ALA A 14 8.05 2.87 -3.91
C ALA A 14 9.34 2.40 -4.61
N GLN A 15 9.69 1.13 -4.44
CA GLN A 15 10.95 0.56 -4.91
C GLN A 15 10.70 -0.60 -5.87
N ILE A 16 11.34 -0.54 -7.04
CA ILE A 16 11.36 -1.65 -7.99
C ILE A 16 12.29 -2.75 -7.47
N ARG A 17 11.83 -3.99 -7.57
CA ARG A 17 12.59 -5.19 -7.23
C ARG A 17 12.42 -6.23 -8.34
N THR A 18 13.37 -7.16 -8.41
CA THR A 18 13.32 -8.31 -9.33
C THR A 18 13.35 -9.59 -8.50
N GLY A 19 12.37 -10.45 -8.71
CA GLY A 19 12.27 -11.75 -8.05
C GLY A 19 13.28 -12.76 -8.59
N GLN A 20 13.42 -13.89 -7.90
CA GLN A 20 14.33 -14.98 -8.31
C GLN A 20 13.97 -15.56 -9.69
N ASN A 21 12.69 -15.49 -10.09
CA ASN A 21 12.20 -15.88 -11.40
C ASN A 21 12.38 -14.80 -12.49
N GLY A 22 13.09 -13.71 -12.19
CA GLY A 22 13.28 -12.57 -13.10
C GLY A 22 12.07 -11.64 -13.24
N ARG A 23 10.94 -11.93 -12.57
CA ARG A 23 9.76 -11.07 -12.64
C ARG A 23 9.95 -9.81 -11.79
N ARG A 24 9.66 -8.66 -12.39
CA ARG A 24 9.64 -7.37 -11.68
C ARG A 24 8.45 -7.29 -10.72
N PHE A 25 8.64 -6.66 -9.58
CA PHE A 25 7.59 -6.29 -8.63
C PHE A 25 7.95 -4.98 -7.93
N VAL A 26 6.96 -4.32 -7.33
CA VAL A 26 7.15 -3.09 -6.56
C VAL A 26 6.87 -3.34 -5.09
N THR A 27 7.69 -2.74 -4.22
CA THR A 27 7.46 -2.71 -2.78
C THR A 27 7.35 -1.29 -2.28
N CYS A 28 6.44 -1.02 -1.35
CA CYS A 28 6.40 0.25 -0.62
C CYS A 28 5.91 0.03 0.82
N LYS A 29 5.92 1.09 1.62
CA LYS A 29 5.29 1.10 2.94
C LYS A 29 4.21 2.16 2.98
N VAL A 30 3.07 1.79 3.55
CA VAL A 30 1.95 2.71 3.78
C VAL A 30 1.78 2.91 5.28
N ARG A 31 1.67 4.18 5.69
CA ARG A 31 1.23 4.59 7.02
C ARG A 31 -0.29 4.63 7.03
N ALA A 32 -0.91 3.67 7.70
CA ALA A 32 -2.35 3.64 7.93
C ALA A 32 -2.65 4.12 9.36
N ALA A 33 -3.37 5.23 9.48
CA ALA A 33 -3.76 5.79 10.78
C ALA A 33 -4.83 4.91 11.44
N THR A 34 -4.70 4.71 12.75
CA THR A 34 -5.72 4.06 13.59
C THR A 34 -6.57 5.12 14.28
N HIS A 35 -7.66 4.69 14.92
CA HIS A 35 -8.57 5.59 15.64
C HIS A 35 -7.90 6.39 16.77
N ASP A 36 -6.84 5.85 17.38
CA ASP A 36 -6.12 6.48 18.49
C ASP A 36 -5.02 7.46 18.04
N GLY A 37 -4.90 7.69 16.73
CA GLY A 37 -3.83 8.51 16.15
C GLY A 37 -2.49 7.79 15.98
N ASP A 38 -2.41 6.53 16.42
CA ASP A 38 -1.29 5.65 16.09
C ASP A 38 -1.27 5.28 14.60
N THR A 39 -0.14 4.75 14.15
CA THR A 39 0.03 4.30 12.77
C THR A 39 0.46 2.85 12.71
N ILE A 40 -0.25 2.06 11.92
CA ILE A 40 0.17 0.73 11.53
C ILE A 40 0.89 0.84 10.19
N PHE A 41 2.09 0.26 10.12
CA PHE A 41 2.78 0.10 8.84
C PHE A 41 2.19 -1.08 8.07
N VAL A 42 1.79 -0.79 6.83
CA VAL A 42 1.42 -1.81 5.85
C VAL A 42 2.58 -1.97 4.87
N ASN A 43 3.24 -3.13 4.89
CA ASN A 43 4.27 -3.47 3.91
C ASN A 43 3.58 -4.00 2.66
N VAL A 44 3.70 -3.27 1.55
CA VAL A 44 2.98 -3.59 0.32
C VAL A 44 3.93 -4.23 -0.67
N ILE A 45 3.47 -5.28 -1.34
CA ILE A 45 4.04 -5.84 -2.55
C ILE A 45 3.00 -5.83 -3.67
N ALA A 46 3.40 -5.39 -4.88
CA ALA A 46 2.55 -5.35 -6.05
C ALA A 46 3.21 -6.08 -7.23
N PHE A 47 2.47 -7.02 -7.81
CA PHE A 47 2.88 -7.80 -9.00
C PHE A 47 2.09 -7.44 -10.26
N ASP A 48 0.96 -6.76 -10.09
CA ASP A 48 0.14 -6.23 -11.19
C ASP A 48 0.84 -5.00 -11.78
N ASP A 49 0.94 -4.91 -13.10
CA ASP A 49 1.74 -3.89 -13.78
C ASP A 49 1.12 -2.48 -13.66
N ASP A 50 -0.21 -2.38 -13.61
CA ASP A 50 -0.89 -1.10 -13.45
C ASP A 50 -0.68 -0.58 -12.02
N VAL A 51 -0.82 -1.46 -11.02
CA VAL A 51 -0.55 -1.11 -9.62
C VAL A 51 0.92 -0.73 -9.43
N GLN A 52 1.86 -1.45 -10.03
CA GLN A 52 3.28 -1.09 -10.00
C GLN A 52 3.52 0.31 -10.56
N THR A 53 2.96 0.60 -11.73
CA THR A 53 3.13 1.88 -12.44
C THR A 53 2.57 3.03 -11.60
N ALA A 54 1.37 2.86 -11.05
CA ALA A 54 0.74 3.88 -10.24
C ALA A 54 1.48 4.12 -8.91
N LEU A 55 1.97 3.07 -8.24
CA LEU A 55 2.76 3.21 -7.01
C LEU A 55 4.10 3.92 -7.25
N LEU A 56 4.75 3.69 -8.40
CA LEU A 56 6.01 4.33 -8.76
C LEU A 56 5.84 5.80 -9.16
N ALA A 57 4.63 6.21 -9.54
CA ALA A 57 4.31 7.60 -9.84
C ALA A 57 4.08 8.47 -8.58
N LEU A 58 3.90 7.84 -7.42
CA LEU A 58 3.71 8.54 -6.14
C LEU A 58 5.05 8.89 -5.47
N GLY A 59 5.07 10.05 -4.81
CA GLY A 59 6.13 10.47 -3.92
C GLY A 59 5.91 10.08 -2.45
N ASP A 60 6.88 10.40 -1.60
CA ASP A 60 6.71 10.28 -0.15
C ASP A 60 5.52 11.12 0.34
N ALA A 61 4.82 10.60 1.35
CA ALA A 61 3.63 11.20 1.96
C ALA A 61 2.40 11.38 1.05
N ASP A 62 2.46 10.99 -0.23
CA ASP A 62 1.29 10.96 -1.10
C ASP A 62 0.23 9.99 -0.58
N SER A 63 -1.03 10.39 -0.76
CA SER A 63 -2.19 9.59 -0.36
C SER A 63 -2.39 8.41 -1.30
N VAL A 64 -2.76 7.26 -0.74
CA VAL A 64 -3.03 6.04 -1.48
C VAL A 64 -4.16 5.24 -0.86
N ALA A 65 -4.92 4.53 -1.70
CA ALA A 65 -5.89 3.53 -1.30
C ALA A 65 -5.65 2.24 -2.09
N LEU A 66 -5.44 1.12 -1.39
CA LEU A 66 -5.10 -0.18 -1.99
C LEU A 66 -6.08 -1.25 -1.54
N SER A 67 -6.51 -2.08 -2.49
CA SER A 67 -7.22 -3.32 -2.22
C SER A 67 -6.30 -4.50 -2.44
N GLY A 68 -6.36 -5.47 -1.54
CA GLY A 68 -5.65 -6.72 -1.72
C GLY A 68 -5.72 -7.64 -0.53
N THR A 69 -4.86 -8.66 -0.60
CA THR A 69 -4.79 -9.69 0.43
C THR A 69 -3.90 -9.26 1.58
N LEU A 70 -4.44 -9.28 2.79
CA LEU A 70 -3.77 -8.92 4.03
C LEU A 70 -3.28 -10.14 4.81
N THR A 71 -2.10 -9.99 5.40
CA THR A 71 -1.53 -10.90 6.41
C THR A 71 -1.12 -10.10 7.64
N PRO A 72 -1.80 -10.25 8.79
CA PRO A 72 -1.38 -9.65 10.04
C PRO A 72 0.00 -10.13 10.47
N LYS A 73 0.81 -9.22 11.01
CA LYS A 73 2.17 -9.47 11.49
C LYS A 73 2.45 -8.68 12.76
N VAL A 74 3.55 -9.06 13.40
CA VAL A 74 4.22 -8.24 14.41
C VAL A 74 5.67 -8.06 14.00
N TRP A 75 6.25 -6.93 14.38
CA TRP A 75 7.68 -6.69 14.25
C TRP A 75 8.21 -6.12 15.55
N THR A 76 9.46 -6.44 15.85
CA THR A 76 10.16 -5.89 17.01
C THR A 76 11.07 -4.78 16.53
N ASP A 77 10.93 -3.59 17.10
CA ASP A 77 11.81 -2.48 16.76
C ASP A 77 13.19 -2.62 17.40
N LYS A 78 14.09 -1.69 17.07
CA LYS A 78 15.49 -1.72 17.56
C LYS A 78 15.60 -1.65 19.08
N ASN A 79 14.55 -1.18 19.77
CA ASN A 79 14.51 -1.06 21.22
C ASN A 79 13.83 -2.27 21.89
N GLY A 80 13.46 -3.30 21.12
CA GLY A 80 12.78 -4.48 21.63
C GLY A 80 11.26 -4.32 21.76
N LEU A 81 10.67 -3.19 21.34
CA LEU A 81 9.23 -2.99 21.41
C LEU A 81 8.53 -3.71 20.27
N VAL A 82 7.62 -4.62 20.62
CA VAL A 82 6.78 -5.36 19.67
C VAL A 82 5.64 -4.46 19.19
N LYS A 83 5.51 -4.32 17.87
CA LYS A 83 4.52 -3.46 17.21
C LYS A 83 3.70 -4.25 16.19
N PRO A 84 2.41 -3.92 16.02
CA PRO A 84 1.61 -4.49 14.94
C PRO A 84 2.11 -4.03 13.57
N ALA A 85 1.96 -4.90 12.58
CA ALA A 85 2.14 -4.58 11.17
C ALA A 85 1.19 -5.42 10.32
N VAL A 86 1.05 -5.05 9.06
CA VAL A 86 0.29 -5.83 8.08
C VAL A 86 1.13 -5.95 6.82
N ASP A 87 1.24 -7.15 6.26
CA ASP A 87 1.74 -7.31 4.90
C ASP A 87 0.54 -7.35 3.95
N MET A 88 0.65 -6.67 2.80
CA MET A 88 -0.37 -6.66 1.76
C MET A 88 0.24 -7.10 0.42
N VAL A 89 -0.41 -8.05 -0.24
CA VAL A 89 -0.27 -8.22 -1.69
C VAL A 89 -1.34 -7.37 -2.36
N ALA A 90 -0.95 -6.26 -2.98
CA ALA A 90 -1.87 -5.33 -3.60
C ALA A 90 -2.31 -5.82 -4.98
N HIS A 91 -3.63 -5.86 -5.18
CA HIS A 91 -4.27 -6.29 -6.43
C HIS A 91 -4.84 -5.11 -7.21
N LYS A 92 -5.28 -4.05 -6.52
CA LYS A 92 -5.81 -2.82 -7.13
C LYS A 92 -5.43 -1.59 -6.32
N MET A 93 -5.24 -0.48 -7.02
CA MET A 93 -5.18 0.86 -6.46
C MET A 93 -6.50 1.57 -6.77
N LEU A 94 -7.09 2.19 -5.75
CA LEU A 94 -8.32 2.95 -5.90
C LEU A 94 -7.96 4.42 -6.08
N THR A 95 -8.44 4.99 -7.17
CA THR A 95 -8.38 6.43 -7.41
C THR A 95 -9.65 7.08 -6.88
N ALA A 96 -9.59 8.37 -6.58
CA ALA A 96 -10.81 9.13 -6.42
C ALA A 96 -11.61 9.02 -7.72
N TYR A 97 -12.87 8.58 -7.63
CA TYR A 97 -13.77 8.68 -8.77
C TYR A 97 -14.07 10.17 -8.98
N GLU A 98 -13.37 10.79 -9.92
CA GLU A 98 -13.75 12.11 -10.44
C GLU A 98 -14.99 11.90 -11.31
N GLY A 99 -16.16 11.86 -10.66
CA GLY A 99 -17.44 11.76 -11.35
C GLY A 99 -17.63 12.98 -12.25
N ARG A 100 -17.28 12.85 -13.53
CA ARG A 100 -17.76 13.75 -14.56
C ARG A 100 -19.23 13.46 -14.74
N ARG A 101 -20.09 14.21 -14.03
CA ARG A 101 -21.47 14.39 -14.45
C ARG A 101 -21.40 15.06 -15.83
N GLU A 102 -21.61 14.28 -16.89
CA GLU A 102 -22.18 14.87 -18.09
C GLU A 102 -23.53 15.45 -17.64
N ALA A 103 -23.62 16.78 -17.65
CA ALA A 103 -24.93 17.40 -17.61
C ALA A 103 -25.61 16.96 -18.91
N ASP A 104 -26.68 16.17 -18.78
CA ASP A 104 -27.59 15.90 -19.89
C ASP A 104 -28.07 17.27 -20.44
N ASP A 105 -27.83 17.51 -21.72
CA ASP A 105 -28.26 18.68 -22.50
C ASP A 105 -29.77 18.65 -22.77
#